data_AF-X0WKX2-F1
#
_entry.id   AF-X0WKX2-F1
#
_cell.length_a   1.000
_cell.length_b   1.000
_cell.length_c   1.000
_cell.angle_alpha   90.00
_cell.angle_beta   90.00
_cell.angle_gamma   90.00
#
_symmetry.space_group_name_H-M   'P 1'
#
loop_
_entity.id
_entity.type
_entity.pdbx_description
1 polymer ?
#
loop_
_entity_poly.entity_id
_entity_poly.type
_entity_poly.pdbx_seq_one_letter_code
_entity_poly.pdbx_strand_id
1 'polypeptide(L)'
;MSLSLTMAMKKIKVYVDTNIISGMAKQDFSDEIMHCLNDILELRKQGKIELYLSEVTSEEIERIPEEYRYYHNLIYTLINNVALKPKSYSNLALSIATRGLTGGSIGIATKGLFPAQQKDPLFVEIERIIPQKNNTADQKSRLKDIEHLFQCKKNNLDIFWTEDKKTILKYASGLRKIGITVMGSL
;
A
#
# COMPACT_ATOMS: atom_id res chain seq x y z
N MET A 1 -33.16 30.61 0.55
CA MET A 1 -32.57 29.26 0.43
C MET A 1 -31.07 29.43 0.24
N SER A 2 -30.31 29.32 1.33
CA SER A 2 -28.86 29.48 1.33
C SER A 2 -28.23 28.19 0.79
N LEU A 3 -27.79 28.21 -0.46
CA LEU A 3 -26.82 27.25 -0.99
C LEU A 3 -25.46 27.54 -0.32
N SER A 4 -25.36 27.29 0.99
CA SER A 4 -24.06 27.13 1.63
C SER A 4 -23.58 25.73 1.28
N LEU A 5 -23.24 25.57 -0.01
CA LEU A 5 -22.38 24.51 -0.50
C LEU A 5 -21.03 24.77 0.20
N THR A 6 -20.90 24.29 1.43
CA THR A 6 -19.61 23.99 2.01
C THR A 6 -18.97 23.07 0.99
N MET A 7 -18.12 23.60 0.10
CA MET A 7 -17.23 22.78 -0.71
C MET A 7 -16.45 21.99 0.32
N ALA A 8 -16.88 20.76 0.60
CA ALA A 8 -16.20 19.88 1.50
C ALA A 8 -14.79 19.77 0.94
N MET A 9 -13.83 20.43 1.59
CA MET A 9 -12.45 20.39 1.15
C MET A 9 -12.09 18.92 1.04
N LYS A 10 -11.70 18.50 -0.17
CA LYS A 10 -11.34 17.11 -0.43
C LYS A 10 -10.20 16.77 0.53
N LYS A 11 -10.46 15.89 1.49
CA LYS A 11 -9.43 15.37 2.38
C LYS A 11 -8.41 14.59 1.58
N ILE A 12 -7.14 14.76 1.92
CA ILE A 12 -6.05 14.03 1.27
C ILE A 12 -5.99 12.64 1.88
N LYS A 13 -6.02 11.60 1.04
CA LYS A 13 -5.94 10.20 1.46
C LYS A 13 -4.50 9.72 1.39
N VAL A 14 -3.94 9.35 2.53
CA VAL A 14 -2.54 8.97 2.67
C VAL A 14 -2.45 7.49 3.01
N TYR A 15 -1.80 6.71 2.16
CA TYR A 15 -1.41 5.35 2.45
C TYR A 15 -0.13 5.35 3.30
N VAL A 16 -0.16 4.66 4.43
CA VAL A 16 0.98 4.54 5.34
C VAL A 16 1.71 3.23 5.05
N ASP A 17 2.98 3.32 4.65
CA ASP A 17 3.84 2.17 4.43
C ASP A 17 4.28 1.51 5.77
N THR A 18 4.55 0.21 5.75
CA THR A 18 5.02 -0.54 6.93
C THR A 18 6.36 -0.01 7.44
N ASN A 19 7.16 0.56 6.55
CA ASN A 19 8.45 1.14 6.89
C ASN A 19 8.31 2.31 7.90
N ILE A 20 7.20 3.05 7.87
CA ILE A 20 6.90 4.13 8.81
C ILE A 20 6.69 3.55 10.20
N ILE A 21 5.84 2.53 10.31
CA ILE A 21 5.55 1.85 11.59
C ILE A 21 6.83 1.24 12.16
N SER A 22 7.60 0.58 11.31
CA SER A 22 8.83 -0.10 11.71
C SER A 22 9.90 0.89 12.18
N GLY A 23 10.07 2.03 11.49
CA GLY A 23 11.02 3.06 11.92
C GLY A 23 10.60 3.72 13.23
N MET A 24 9.31 3.97 13.45
CA MET A 24 8.80 4.44 14.74
C MET A 24 9.06 3.44 15.87
N ALA A 25 8.79 2.15 15.62
CA ALA A 25 8.97 1.10 16.63
C ALA A 25 10.43 0.88 17.02
N LYS A 26 11.36 1.06 16.08
CA LYS A 26 12.80 0.91 16.30
C LYS A 26 13.50 2.18 16.79
N GLN A 27 12.80 3.33 16.78
CA GLN A 27 13.39 4.64 17.02
C GLN A 27 14.52 4.97 16.03
N ASP A 28 14.41 4.45 14.80
CA ASP A 28 15.42 4.58 13.75
C ASP A 28 15.28 5.90 12.95
N PHE A 29 14.41 6.81 13.40
CA PHE A 29 14.10 8.06 12.72
C PHE A 29 14.84 9.24 13.33
N SER A 30 15.38 10.11 12.47
CA SER A 30 15.96 11.38 12.88
C SER A 30 14.88 12.33 13.40
N ASP A 31 15.30 13.36 14.14
CA ASP A 31 14.40 14.41 14.65
C ASP A 31 13.57 15.05 13.53
N GLU A 32 14.16 15.23 12.34
CA GLU A 32 13.48 15.75 11.15
C GLU A 32 12.29 14.87 10.73
N ILE A 33 12.49 13.54 10.67
CA ILE A 33 11.43 12.59 10.34
C ILE A 33 10.36 12.58 11.44
N MET A 34 10.77 12.68 12.70
CA MET A 34 9.85 12.75 13.85
C MET A 34 8.99 14.02 13.82
N HIS A 35 9.54 15.16 13.37
CA HIS A 35 8.76 16.37 13.15
C HIS A 35 7.74 16.21 12.01
N CYS A 36 8.14 15.61 10.88
CA CYS A 36 7.22 15.33 9.77
C CYS A 36 6.08 14.38 10.20
N LEU A 37 6.39 13.35 10.99
CA LEU A 37 5.41 12.45 11.60
C LEU A 37 4.39 13.21 12.44
N ASN A 38 4.86 14.11 13.31
CA ASN A 38 3.99 14.93 14.16
C ASN A 38 3.05 15.82 13.32
N ASP A 39 3.59 16.47 12.29
CA ASP A 39 2.78 17.33 11.40
C ASP A 39 1.68 16.54 10.69
N ILE A 40 1.97 15.32 10.22
CA ILE A 40 0.98 14.44 9.58
C ILE A 40 -0.12 14.05 10.57
N LEU A 41 0.23 13.72 11.82
CA LEU A 41 -0.75 13.39 12.86
C LEU A 41 -1.63 14.59 13.22
N GLU A 42 -1.07 15.80 13.29
CA GLU A 42 -1.82 17.02 13.53
C GLU A 42 -2.75 17.37 12.36
N LEU A 43 -2.29 17.22 11.10
CA LEU A 43 -3.15 17.37 9.93
C LEU A 43 -4.32 16.37 9.95
N ARG A 44 -4.08 15.14 10.40
CA ARG A 44 -5.13 14.13 10.56
C ARG A 44 -6.12 14.54 11.64
N LYS A 45 -5.64 15.00 12.80
CA LYS A 45 -6.49 15.47 13.91
C LYS A 45 -7.38 16.65 13.51
N GLN A 46 -6.86 17.52 12.65
CA GLN A 46 -7.61 18.64 12.05
C GLN A 46 -8.60 18.19 10.96
N GLY A 47 -8.65 16.90 10.63
CA GLY A 47 -9.53 16.35 9.60
C GLY A 47 -9.12 16.71 8.17
N LYS A 48 -7.90 17.19 7.95
CA LYS A 48 -7.37 17.58 6.63
C LYS A 48 -6.93 16.37 5.81
N ILE A 49 -6.51 15.30 6.48
CA ILE A 49 -6.08 14.06 5.86
C ILE A 49 -6.79 12.84 6.46
N GLU A 50 -6.84 11.76 5.68
CA GLU A 50 -7.26 10.43 6.10
C GLU A 50 -6.10 9.46 5.92
N LEU A 51 -5.75 8.72 6.97
CA LEU A 51 -4.71 7.70 6.91
C LEU A 51 -5.32 6.36 6.50
N TYR A 52 -4.59 5.59 5.70
CA TYR A 52 -4.98 4.26 5.27
C TYR A 52 -3.86 3.27 5.55
N LEU A 53 -4.20 2.14 6.17
CA LEU A 53 -3.29 1.04 6.46
C LEU A 53 -3.81 -0.25 5.80
N SER A 54 -2.96 -0.91 5.04
CA SER A 54 -3.32 -2.15 4.34
C SER A 54 -3.13 -3.39 5.20
N GLU A 55 -3.89 -4.44 4.92
CA GLU A 55 -3.71 -5.78 5.49
C GLU A 55 -2.31 -6.35 5.24
N VAL A 56 -1.66 -5.97 4.14
CA VAL A 56 -0.25 -6.30 3.87
C VAL A 56 0.64 -5.84 5.03
N THR A 57 0.35 -4.67 5.61
CA THR A 57 1.10 -4.11 6.74
C THR A 57 1.00 -4.99 7.99
N SER A 58 -0.19 -5.51 8.31
CA SER A 58 -0.35 -6.46 9.43
C SER A 58 0.42 -7.75 9.19
N GLU A 59 0.37 -8.32 7.99
CA GLU A 59 1.11 -9.54 7.67
C GLU A 59 2.62 -9.35 7.78
N GLU A 60 3.12 -8.15 7.49
CA GLU A 60 4.54 -7.84 7.64
C GLU A 60 4.96 -7.75 9.10
N ILE A 61 4.13 -7.17 9.96
CA ILE A 61 4.39 -7.09 11.39
C ILE A 61 4.34 -8.48 12.04
N GLU A 62 3.40 -9.34 11.62
CA GLU A 62 3.30 -10.72 12.13
C GLU A 62 4.55 -11.56 11.83
N ARG A 63 5.30 -11.22 10.78
CA ARG A 63 6.56 -11.91 10.42
C ARG A 63 7.76 -11.45 11.23
N ILE A 64 7.66 -10.36 12.00
CA ILE A 64 8.74 -9.89 12.88
C ILE A 64 8.90 -10.88 14.04
N PRO A 65 10.14 -11.26 14.43
CA PRO A 65 10.37 -12.13 15.60
C PRO A 65 9.66 -11.59 16.85
N GLU A 66 9.15 -12.49 17.69
CA GLU A 66 8.27 -12.14 18.82
C GLU A 66 8.92 -11.13 19.77
N GLU A 67 10.22 -11.28 20.01
CA GLU A 67 11.03 -10.41 20.86
C GLU A 67 11.10 -8.95 20.38
N TYR A 68 10.89 -8.69 19.08
CA TYR A 68 10.87 -7.34 18.50
C TYR A 68 9.47 -6.87 18.12
N ARG A 69 8.45 -7.74 18.22
CA ARG A 69 7.11 -7.48 17.69
C ARG A 69 6.28 -6.55 18.57
N TYR A 70 6.52 -6.50 19.88
CA TYR A 70 5.68 -5.75 20.83
C TYR A 70 5.49 -4.29 20.43
N TYR A 71 6.58 -3.55 20.21
CA TYR A 71 6.49 -2.13 19.83
C TYR A 71 5.90 -1.92 18.44
N HIS A 72 6.18 -2.81 17.48
CA HIS A 72 5.58 -2.76 16.15
C HIS A 72 4.06 -2.93 16.22
N ASN A 73 3.58 -3.89 17.01
CA ASN A 73 2.16 -4.09 17.27
C ASN A 73 1.53 -2.88 17.96
N LEU A 74 2.18 -2.33 18.98
CA LEU A 74 1.66 -1.16 19.70
C LEU A 74 1.47 0.03 18.75
N ILE A 75 2.50 0.39 17.97
CA ILE A 75 2.44 1.49 17.01
C ILE A 75 1.40 1.20 15.92
N TYR A 76 1.37 -0.03 15.39
CA TYR A 76 0.37 -0.42 14.40
C TYR A 76 -1.05 -0.30 14.96
N THR A 77 -1.33 -0.76 16.17
CA THR A 77 -2.65 -0.62 16.80
C THR A 77 -3.01 0.85 16.96
N LEU A 78 -2.08 1.71 17.39
CA LEU A 78 -2.33 3.14 17.53
C LEU A 78 -2.68 3.79 16.18
N ILE A 79 -1.93 3.49 15.12
CA ILE A 79 -2.20 4.04 13.78
C ILE A 79 -3.45 3.40 13.16
N ASN A 80 -3.68 2.10 13.35
CA ASN A 80 -4.86 1.40 12.84
C ASN A 80 -6.16 1.88 13.50
N ASN A 81 -6.13 2.29 14.76
CA ASN A 81 -7.28 2.93 15.43
C ASN A 81 -7.66 4.27 14.81
N VAL A 82 -6.74 4.89 14.06
CA VAL A 82 -6.93 6.20 13.44
C VAL A 82 -7.02 6.15 11.92
N ALA A 83 -6.64 5.03 11.32
CA ALA A 83 -6.62 4.79 9.89
C ALA A 83 -7.86 4.03 9.39
N LEU A 84 -8.14 4.19 8.11
CA LEU A 84 -9.14 3.45 7.37
C LEU A 84 -8.48 2.24 6.68
N LYS A 85 -9.27 1.20 6.40
CA LYS A 85 -8.79 0.04 5.65
C LYS A 85 -9.07 0.20 4.15
N PRO A 86 -8.06 0.12 3.28
CA PRO A 86 -8.28 0.03 1.84
C PRO A 86 -8.88 -1.33 1.48
N LYS A 87 -9.55 -1.42 0.33
CA LYS A 87 -9.93 -2.71 -0.26
C LYS A 87 -8.67 -3.46 -0.66
N SER A 88 -8.65 -4.77 -0.39
CA SER A 88 -7.58 -5.66 -0.84
C SER A 88 -7.82 -6.10 -2.28
N TYR A 89 -6.82 -5.91 -3.13
CA TYR A 89 -6.84 -6.33 -4.54
C TYR A 89 -5.76 -7.38 -4.80
N SER A 90 -6.08 -8.49 -5.46
CA SER A 90 -5.06 -9.41 -5.96
C SER A 90 -4.34 -8.80 -7.17
N ASN A 91 -3.03 -9.01 -7.27
CA ASN A 91 -2.26 -8.66 -8.47
C ASN A 91 -2.53 -9.60 -9.65
N LEU A 92 -3.14 -10.76 -9.40
CA LEU A 92 -3.72 -11.65 -10.40
C LEU A 92 -5.09 -11.07 -10.79
N ALA A 93 -5.28 -10.74 -12.07
CA ALA A 93 -6.57 -10.24 -12.54
C ALA A 93 -7.65 -11.28 -12.29
N LEU A 94 -8.67 -10.91 -11.51
CA LEU A 94 -9.83 -11.75 -11.23
C LEU A 94 -10.66 -11.86 -12.52
N SER A 95 -10.48 -12.94 -13.30
CA SER A 95 -11.34 -13.21 -14.45
C SER A 95 -12.66 -13.81 -13.95
N ILE A 96 -13.56 -12.98 -13.41
CA ILE A 96 -14.96 -13.39 -13.25
C ILE A 96 -15.62 -13.26 -14.61
N ALA A 97 -15.46 -14.27 -15.45
CA ALA A 97 -16.38 -14.54 -16.53
C ALA A 97 -17.57 -15.31 -15.93
N THR A 98 -18.62 -14.56 -15.62
CA THR A 98 -19.95 -15.06 -15.29
C THR A 98 -20.40 -16.10 -16.32
N ARG A 99 -20.70 -17.33 -15.90
CA ARG A 99 -21.74 -18.18 -16.52
C ARG A 99 -22.05 -19.43 -15.67
N GLY A 100 -23.23 -19.40 -15.06
CA GLY A 100 -24.20 -20.50 -15.09
C GLY A 100 -23.89 -21.77 -14.28
N LEU A 101 -24.73 -22.00 -13.27
CA LEU A 101 -25.37 -23.28 -12.96
C LEU A 101 -25.05 -24.42 -13.94
N THR A 102 -24.34 -25.46 -13.48
CA THR A 102 -24.81 -26.86 -13.44
C THR A 102 -23.72 -27.73 -12.82
N GLY A 103 -24.11 -28.58 -11.87
CA GLY A 103 -23.19 -29.40 -11.08
C GLY A 103 -22.58 -30.60 -11.80
N GLY A 104 -21.74 -31.31 -11.05
CA GLY A 104 -21.36 -32.69 -11.34
C GLY A 104 -20.02 -32.88 -12.05
N SER A 105 -19.07 -33.39 -11.27
CA SER A 105 -18.20 -34.53 -11.63
C SER A 105 -17.16 -34.38 -12.75
N ILE A 106 -15.90 -34.28 -12.29
CA ILE A 106 -14.68 -34.96 -12.76
C ILE A 106 -14.59 -35.26 -14.28
N GLY A 107 -13.68 -34.56 -14.96
CA GLY A 107 -13.08 -35.07 -16.19
C GLY A 107 -12.25 -34.07 -17.00
N ILE A 108 -10.93 -34.25 -16.97
CA ILE A 108 -10.04 -34.20 -18.14
C ILE A 108 -9.63 -32.82 -18.68
N ALA A 109 -8.31 -32.70 -18.92
CA ALA A 109 -7.53 -31.50 -19.19
C ALA A 109 -8.04 -30.64 -20.36
N THR A 110 -8.25 -29.35 -20.09
CA THR A 110 -8.46 -28.32 -21.10
C THR A 110 -7.25 -27.41 -21.19
N LYS A 111 -6.34 -27.75 -22.11
CA LYS A 111 -5.52 -26.77 -22.84
C LYS A 111 -6.51 -25.73 -23.41
N GLY A 112 -6.74 -24.62 -22.69
CA GLY A 112 -7.54 -23.49 -23.18
C GLY A 112 -8.88 -23.17 -22.51
N LEU A 113 -9.20 -23.60 -21.28
CA LEU A 113 -10.44 -23.16 -20.60
C LEU A 113 -10.27 -22.25 -19.37
N PHE A 114 -9.04 -21.92 -18.99
CA PHE A 114 -8.78 -20.87 -18.01
C PHE A 114 -7.81 -19.90 -18.65
N PRO A 115 -8.14 -18.59 -18.77
CA PRO A 115 -7.14 -17.63 -19.18
C PRO A 115 -5.94 -17.77 -18.25
N ALA A 116 -4.74 -17.84 -18.81
CA ALA A 116 -3.52 -17.72 -18.03
C ALA A 116 -3.73 -16.52 -17.10
N GLN A 117 -3.60 -16.72 -15.77
CA GLN A 117 -3.85 -15.64 -14.82
C GLN A 117 -2.96 -14.45 -15.18
N GLN A 118 -3.57 -13.43 -15.76
CA GLN A 118 -2.84 -12.28 -16.27
C GLN A 118 -2.66 -11.31 -15.12
N LYS A 119 -1.44 -10.84 -14.91
CA LYS A 119 -1.18 -9.78 -13.92
C LYS A 119 -1.95 -8.51 -14.30
N ASP A 120 -2.44 -7.79 -13.31
CA ASP A 120 -3.10 -6.50 -13.52
C ASP A 120 -2.14 -5.53 -14.27
N PRO A 121 -2.60 -4.82 -15.32
CA PRO A 121 -1.74 -3.92 -16.09
C PRO A 121 -1.03 -2.86 -15.25
N LEU A 122 -1.68 -2.34 -14.20
CA LEU A 122 -1.07 -1.38 -13.29
C LEU A 122 0.09 -2.01 -12.50
N PHE A 123 -0.08 -3.25 -12.06
CA PHE A 123 0.98 -3.98 -11.36
C PHE A 123 2.20 -4.17 -12.26
N VAL A 124 1.98 -4.51 -13.53
CA VAL A 124 3.03 -4.63 -14.56
C VAL A 124 3.71 -3.28 -14.81
N GLU A 125 2.96 -2.19 -14.81
CA GLU A 125 3.50 -0.84 -15.01
C GLU A 125 4.40 -0.40 -13.84
N ILE A 126 3.98 -0.66 -12.60
CA ILE A 126 4.81 -0.41 -11.41
C ILE A 126 6.06 -1.31 -11.44
N GLU A 127 5.93 -2.58 -11.85
CA GLU A 127 7.07 -3.50 -12.02
C GLU A 127 8.12 -2.97 -13.02
N ARG A 128 7.71 -2.22 -14.06
CA ARG A 128 8.64 -1.61 -15.02
C ARG A 128 9.40 -0.42 -14.44
N ILE A 129 8.76 0.35 -13.56
CA ILE A 129 9.37 1.53 -12.92
C ILE A 129 10.38 1.11 -11.85
N ILE A 130 10.05 0.06 -11.08
CA ILE A 130 10.92 -0.49 -10.05
C ILE A 130 11.57 -1.76 -10.63
N PRO A 131 12.74 -1.68 -11.29
CA PRO A 131 13.34 -2.81 -12.00
C PRO A 131 13.67 -3.99 -11.07
N GLN A 132 13.74 -5.18 -11.67
CA GLN A 132 14.13 -6.39 -10.95
C GLN A 132 15.54 -6.28 -10.38
N LYS A 133 15.75 -6.96 -9.26
CA LYS A 133 17.05 -7.12 -8.62
C LYS A 133 17.60 -8.52 -8.87
N ASN A 134 18.93 -8.66 -8.82
CA ASN A 134 19.62 -9.91 -9.17
C ASN A 134 19.51 -11.00 -8.08
N ASN A 135 19.25 -10.62 -6.82
CA ASN A 135 19.14 -11.55 -5.69
C ASN A 135 17.66 -11.84 -5.37
N THR A 136 17.33 -13.11 -5.10
CA THR A 136 16.01 -13.61 -4.70
C THR A 136 15.39 -12.92 -3.48
N ALA A 137 16.18 -12.64 -2.43
CA ALA A 137 15.66 -11.96 -1.23
C ALA A 137 15.20 -10.52 -1.55
N ASP A 138 16.02 -9.85 -2.35
CA ASP A 138 15.79 -8.52 -2.88
C ASP A 138 14.57 -8.46 -3.82
N GLN A 139 14.33 -9.51 -4.61
CA GLN A 139 13.13 -9.64 -5.43
C GLN A 139 11.87 -9.78 -4.60
N LYS A 140 11.92 -10.55 -3.50
CA LYS A 140 10.77 -10.71 -2.60
C LYS A 140 10.40 -9.38 -1.96
N SER A 141 11.37 -8.62 -1.44
CA SER A 141 11.13 -7.28 -0.89
C SER A 141 10.51 -6.35 -1.93
N ARG A 142 11.11 -6.31 -3.13
CA ARG A 142 10.61 -5.50 -4.25
C ARG A 142 9.15 -5.80 -4.58
N LEU A 143 8.74 -7.07 -4.64
CA LEU A 143 7.36 -7.42 -5.00
C LEU A 143 6.35 -6.91 -3.97
N LYS A 144 6.74 -6.85 -2.70
CA LYS A 144 5.89 -6.26 -1.65
C LYS A 144 5.78 -4.75 -1.80
N ASP A 145 6.87 -4.04 -2.06
CA ASP A 145 6.84 -2.59 -2.31
C ASP A 145 5.87 -2.27 -3.46
N ILE A 146 5.91 -3.08 -4.51
CA ILE A 146 5.01 -2.98 -5.67
C ILE A 146 3.56 -3.26 -5.27
N GLU A 147 3.32 -4.24 -4.41
CA GLU A 147 1.99 -4.55 -3.89
C GLU A 147 1.41 -3.37 -3.09
N HIS A 148 2.20 -2.76 -2.19
CA HIS A 148 1.78 -1.56 -1.46
C HIS A 148 1.41 -0.40 -2.40
N LEU A 149 2.24 -0.12 -3.41
CA LEU A 149 1.98 0.92 -4.43
C LEU A 149 0.74 0.60 -5.27
N PHE A 150 0.56 -0.67 -5.62
CA PHE A 150 -0.62 -1.16 -6.35
C PHE A 150 -1.90 -0.96 -5.54
N GLN A 151 -1.91 -1.36 -4.26
CA GLN A 151 -3.05 -1.15 -3.36
C GLN A 151 -3.36 0.35 -3.23
N CYS A 152 -2.33 1.18 -3.04
CA CYS A 152 -2.49 2.63 -2.92
C CYS A 152 -3.23 3.21 -4.12
N LYS A 153 -2.78 2.86 -5.33
CA LYS A 153 -3.37 3.37 -6.57
C LYS A 153 -4.75 2.79 -6.86
N LYS A 154 -4.97 1.49 -6.65
CA LYS A 154 -6.28 0.84 -6.84
C LYS A 154 -7.36 1.40 -5.92
N ASN A 155 -6.97 1.84 -4.73
CA ASN A 155 -7.87 2.46 -3.76
C ASN A 155 -8.06 3.97 -3.97
N ASN A 156 -7.52 4.55 -5.05
CA ASN A 156 -7.57 5.99 -5.33
C ASN A 156 -7.08 6.84 -4.16
N LEU A 157 -5.98 6.41 -3.53
CA LEU A 157 -5.33 7.20 -2.49
C LEU A 157 -4.41 8.23 -3.13
N ASP A 158 -4.34 9.42 -2.52
CA ASP A 158 -3.69 10.58 -3.12
C ASP A 158 -2.16 10.52 -2.93
N ILE A 159 -1.71 10.01 -1.77
CA ILE A 159 -0.29 9.99 -1.36
C ILE A 159 0.07 8.61 -0.82
N PHE A 160 1.24 8.11 -1.22
CA PHE A 160 1.94 6.98 -0.63
C PHE A 160 3.07 7.50 0.25
N TRP A 161 2.98 7.32 1.57
CA TRP A 161 3.99 7.80 2.51
C TRP A 161 4.97 6.69 2.89
N THR A 162 6.25 6.92 2.62
CA THR A 162 7.35 6.00 2.93
C THR A 162 8.65 6.77 3.16
N GLU A 163 9.52 6.23 4.02
CA GLU A 163 10.91 6.71 4.18
C GLU A 163 11.93 5.83 3.45
N ASP A 164 11.50 4.88 2.60
CA ASP A 164 12.44 4.02 1.88
C ASP A 164 13.12 4.77 0.71
N LYS A 165 14.25 5.39 1.05
CA LYS A 165 15.13 6.11 0.11
C LYS A 165 15.74 5.19 -0.96
N LYS A 166 15.94 3.91 -0.67
CA LYS A 166 16.73 2.99 -1.50
C LYS A 166 15.89 2.21 -2.50
N THR A 167 14.61 1.97 -2.22
CA THR A 167 13.76 1.11 -3.04
C THR A 167 12.58 1.86 -3.67
N ILE A 168 11.92 2.80 -2.98
CA ILE A 168 10.71 3.47 -3.46
C ILE A 168 10.98 4.94 -3.84
N LEU A 169 11.49 5.75 -2.91
CA LEU A 169 11.60 7.22 -3.11
C LEU A 169 12.48 7.58 -4.31
N LYS A 170 13.54 6.82 -4.57
CA LYS A 170 14.38 7.04 -5.77
C LYS A 170 13.64 6.92 -7.09
N TYR A 171 12.49 6.23 -7.12
CA TYR A 171 11.63 6.09 -8.30
C TYR A 171 10.39 6.98 -8.25
N ALA A 172 10.28 7.90 -7.28
CA ALA A 172 9.11 8.76 -7.09
C ALA A 172 8.71 9.54 -8.36
N SER A 173 9.69 10.03 -9.13
CA SER A 173 9.43 10.70 -10.41
C SER A 173 8.77 9.79 -11.44
N GLY A 174 9.18 8.52 -11.52
CA GLY A 174 8.55 7.52 -12.39
C GLY A 174 7.15 7.15 -11.93
N LEU A 175 6.97 6.93 -10.62
CA LEU A 175 5.69 6.62 -10.00
C LEU A 175 4.68 7.76 -10.17
N ARG A 176 5.13 9.02 -10.14
CA ARG A 176 4.28 10.18 -10.40
C ARG A 176 3.70 10.20 -11.81
N LYS A 177 4.43 9.70 -12.82
CA LYS A 177 3.95 9.64 -14.21
C LYS A 177 2.76 8.72 -14.38
N ILE A 178 2.62 7.71 -13.51
CA ILE A 178 1.47 6.79 -13.48
C ILE A 178 0.44 7.20 -12.42
N GLY A 179 0.58 8.42 -11.89
CA GLY A 179 -0.32 9.03 -10.93
C GLY A 179 -0.25 8.44 -9.53
N ILE A 180 0.94 8.00 -9.09
CA ILE A 180 1.23 7.67 -7.69
C ILE A 180 2.14 8.75 -7.12
N THR A 181 1.63 9.55 -6.19
CA THR A 181 2.45 10.55 -5.48
C THR A 181 3.10 9.86 -4.30
N VAL A 182 4.43 9.78 -4.30
CA VAL A 182 5.20 9.29 -3.16
C VAL A 182 5.68 10.48 -2.33
N MET A 183 5.53 10.38 -1.01
CA MET A 183 5.99 11.35 -0.02
C MET A 183 6.95 10.66 0.94
N GLY A 184 8.06 11.32 1.24
CA GLY A 184 8.97 10.98 2.33
C GLY A 184 9.48 12.27 2.97
N SER A 185 10.24 12.15 4.03
CA SER A 185 10.89 13.27 4.70
C SER A 185 12.01 13.81 3.80
N LEU A 186 12.05 15.14 3.63
CA LEU A 186 12.98 15.84 2.74
C LEU A 186 14.44 15.51 3.05
#